data_AF-A0A933QU45-F1
#
_entry.id   AF-A0A933QU45-F1
#
_cell.length_a   1.000
_cell.length_b   1.000
_cell.length_c   1.000
_cell.angle_alpha   90.00
_cell.angle_beta   90.00
_cell.angle_gamma   90.00
#
_symmetry.space_group_name_H-M   'P 1'
#
loop_
_entity.id
_entity.type
_entity.pdbx_description
1 polymer ?
#
loop_
_entity_poly.entity_id
_entity_poly.type
_entity_poly.pdbx_seq_one_letter_code
_entity_poly.pdbx_strand_id
1 'polypeptide(L)'
;MDQIFLGVIDRTCRWLDVKTLRTIFGTRKRPSRRKGKKDPRCEIVLERPTYDLTVFKLHFGKLTVKIYTKGEHILRIEVIVHNTKELRCGRSLPKFSAIIARLKEILNQFLKVLRCIDISAIAGHRLDEWPTYSRVGQTRVGGVDVNKPRMRAVIEAVMGLAASPRGFSCAELAVQVRRLTGTSEGEYDSRRASYDLKKLRGKNVVRQIAKSRRYETIPQGLQEIAALLVLREKVIKPVLTGAGQIRRGRKPKEPDPIDVHYQMLQVEMRNLFQVIGIAA
;
A
#
# COMPACT_ATOMS: atom_id res chain seq x y z
N MET A 1 -9.99 -15.01 -13.76
CA MET A 1 -9.80 -14.36 -12.43
C MET A 1 -8.54 -13.50 -12.39
N ASP A 2 -7.51 -13.84 -13.14
CA ASP A 2 -6.17 -13.26 -13.02
C ASP A 2 -6.11 -11.77 -13.34
N GLN A 3 -6.90 -11.25 -14.29
CA GLN A 3 -7.01 -9.80 -14.53
C GLN A 3 -7.50 -9.02 -13.30
N ILE A 4 -8.51 -9.54 -12.58
CA ILE A 4 -9.03 -8.91 -11.34
C ILE A 4 -7.94 -8.94 -10.26
N PHE A 5 -7.26 -10.08 -10.12
CA PHE A 5 -6.20 -10.24 -9.14
C PHE A 5 -4.99 -9.35 -9.46
N LEU A 6 -4.58 -9.25 -10.73
CA LEU A 6 -3.54 -8.34 -11.22
C LEU A 6 -3.92 -6.87 -11.03
N GLY A 7 -5.19 -6.50 -11.22
CA GLY A 7 -5.69 -5.14 -10.95
C GLY A 7 -5.65 -4.77 -9.47
N VAL A 8 -6.13 -5.65 -8.58
CA VAL A 8 -5.97 -5.51 -7.12
C VAL A 8 -4.49 -5.45 -6.76
N ILE A 9 -3.65 -6.26 -7.43
CA ILE A 9 -2.20 -6.25 -7.24
C ILE A 9 -1.56 -4.92 -7.66
N ASP A 10 -1.77 -4.38 -8.87
CA ASP A 10 -1.15 -3.10 -9.26
C ASP A 10 -1.59 -1.95 -8.33
N ARG A 11 -2.87 -1.94 -7.94
CA ARG A 11 -3.41 -0.93 -7.01
C ARG A 11 -2.86 -1.05 -5.59
N THR A 12 -2.67 -2.26 -5.07
CA THR A 12 -2.29 -2.46 -3.65
C THR A 12 -0.80 -2.70 -3.43
N CYS A 13 -0.10 -3.32 -4.38
CA CYS A 13 1.26 -3.82 -4.22
C CYS A 13 2.33 -2.75 -4.45
N ARG A 14 2.01 -1.64 -5.12
CA ARG A 14 2.90 -0.47 -5.11
C ARG A 14 3.07 0.09 -3.68
N TRP A 15 1.98 0.09 -2.90
CA TRP A 15 1.92 0.78 -1.61
C TRP A 15 2.14 -0.14 -0.40
N LEU A 16 1.72 -1.40 -0.48
CA LEU A 16 2.13 -2.44 0.46
C LEU A 16 3.64 -2.72 0.29
N ASP A 17 4.38 -3.12 1.35
CA ASP A 17 5.84 -3.35 1.27
C ASP A 17 6.21 -4.61 0.46
N VAL A 18 6.06 -4.51 -0.86
CA VAL A 18 6.08 -5.62 -1.80
C VAL A 18 7.22 -5.36 -2.74
N LYS A 19 8.40 -5.79 -2.30
CA LYS A 19 9.68 -5.34 -2.85
C LYS A 19 9.90 -5.66 -4.34
N THR A 20 9.11 -6.56 -4.93
CA THR A 20 8.93 -6.69 -6.39
C THR A 20 7.67 -7.50 -6.69
N LEU A 21 6.89 -7.10 -7.71
CA LEU A 21 5.99 -8.02 -8.39
C LEU A 21 6.79 -8.83 -9.41
N ARG A 22 6.58 -10.15 -9.45
CA ARG A 22 7.36 -11.06 -10.29
C ARG A 22 6.42 -12.08 -10.92
N THR A 23 6.14 -11.90 -12.21
CA THR A 23 5.46 -12.87 -13.07
C THR A 23 6.37 -14.09 -13.29
N ILE A 24 5.79 -15.29 -13.45
CA ILE A 24 6.53 -16.55 -13.36
C ILE A 24 6.00 -17.58 -14.37
N PHE A 25 6.90 -18.18 -15.16
CA PHE A 25 6.59 -19.22 -16.15
C PHE A 25 7.43 -20.51 -15.93
N GLY A 26 6.83 -21.71 -16.01
CA GLY A 26 7.48 -23.05 -16.04
C GLY A 26 7.83 -23.71 -14.67
N THR A 27 7.95 -25.05 -14.48
CA THR A 27 7.83 -26.25 -15.35
C THR A 27 7.32 -27.50 -14.55
N ARG A 28 6.86 -28.57 -15.23
CA ARG A 28 5.87 -29.61 -14.77
C ARG A 28 6.15 -30.50 -13.52
N LYS A 29 7.17 -30.30 -12.68
CA LYS A 29 7.41 -31.16 -11.47
C LYS A 29 7.75 -30.38 -10.19
N ARG A 30 7.29 -30.90 -9.05
CA ARG A 30 7.42 -30.31 -7.70
C ARG A 30 8.86 -30.40 -7.17
N PRO A 31 9.55 -29.28 -6.86
CA PRO A 31 10.90 -29.32 -6.28
C PRO A 31 10.91 -29.86 -4.85
N SER A 32 11.92 -30.66 -4.50
CA SER A 32 12.21 -31.06 -3.12
C SER A 32 13.33 -30.19 -2.52
N ARG A 33 13.27 -29.93 -1.20
CA ARG A 33 14.23 -29.04 -0.52
C ARG A 33 15.55 -29.77 -0.22
N ARG A 34 16.68 -29.20 -0.66
CA ARG A 34 18.00 -29.49 -0.06
C ARG A 34 18.21 -28.64 1.20
N LYS A 35 18.91 -29.19 2.19
CA LYS A 35 19.28 -28.49 3.45
C LYS A 35 20.48 -27.58 3.21
N GLY A 36 20.46 -26.39 3.79
CA GLY A 36 21.59 -25.45 3.84
C GLY A 36 21.12 -24.08 4.34
N LYS A 37 21.62 -23.62 5.50
CA LYS A 37 21.19 -22.35 6.10
C LYS A 37 21.72 -21.14 5.31
N LYS A 38 20.93 -20.05 5.30
CA LYS A 38 21.43 -18.67 5.34
C LYS A 38 20.71 -17.90 6.46
N ASP A 39 21.34 -16.83 6.91
CA ASP A 39 20.91 -15.98 8.03
C ASP A 39 19.54 -15.31 7.82
N PRO A 40 18.93 -14.68 8.85
CA PRO A 40 17.59 -14.09 8.78
C PRO A 40 17.58 -12.78 7.99
N ARG A 41 17.84 -12.90 6.68
CA ARG A 41 17.79 -11.81 5.73
C ARG A 41 16.34 -11.53 5.36
N CYS A 42 16.05 -10.27 5.04
CA CYS A 42 14.79 -9.86 4.44
C CYS A 42 14.80 -10.22 2.94
N GLU A 43 14.91 -11.51 2.63
CA GLU A 43 15.14 -12.06 1.29
C GLU A 43 13.83 -12.37 0.56
N ILE A 44 13.73 -11.86 -0.67
CA ILE A 44 12.59 -12.02 -1.58
C ILE A 44 12.86 -13.26 -2.43
N VAL A 45 12.52 -14.44 -1.92
CA VAL A 45 12.86 -15.70 -2.60
C VAL A 45 11.82 -16.07 -3.66
N LEU A 46 12.30 -16.30 -4.88
CA LEU A 46 11.52 -16.80 -5.99
C LEU A 46 11.85 -18.25 -6.35
N GLU A 47 10.82 -19.03 -6.63
CA GLU A 47 10.88 -20.34 -7.28
C GLU A 47 9.83 -20.34 -8.40
N ARG A 48 10.06 -21.09 -9.49
CA ARG A 48 9.17 -21.09 -10.67
C ARG A 48 8.15 -22.24 -10.65
N PRO A 49 6.82 -21.98 -10.78
CA PRO A 49 5.82 -22.99 -11.13
C PRO A 49 5.21 -22.79 -12.54
N THR A 50 4.58 -23.85 -13.06
CA THR A 50 4.05 -23.97 -14.45
C THR A 50 2.66 -23.39 -14.70
N TYR A 51 2.03 -22.83 -13.67
CA TYR A 51 0.76 -22.13 -13.76
C TYR A 51 1.05 -20.68 -13.41
N ASP A 52 0.29 -19.71 -13.95
CA ASP A 52 0.47 -18.26 -13.74
C ASP A 52 0.04 -17.81 -12.32
N LEU A 53 0.60 -18.49 -11.33
CA LEU A 53 0.39 -18.34 -9.90
C LEU A 53 1.18 -17.12 -9.43
N THR A 54 0.58 -15.94 -9.55
CA THR A 54 1.13 -14.73 -8.94
C THR A 54 1.06 -14.87 -7.42
N VAL A 55 2.16 -15.32 -6.80
CA VAL A 55 2.23 -15.52 -5.35
C VAL A 55 2.73 -14.25 -4.67
N PHE A 56 1.78 -13.49 -4.14
CA PHE A 56 2.00 -12.37 -3.25
C PHE A 56 2.46 -12.84 -1.87
N LYS A 57 3.46 -12.17 -1.26
CA LYS A 57 3.96 -12.46 0.09
C LYS A 57 4.30 -11.17 0.82
N LEU A 58 3.70 -10.94 1.98
CA LEU A 58 4.07 -9.88 2.93
C LEU A 58 4.69 -10.49 4.18
N HIS A 59 5.78 -9.91 4.67
CA HIS A 59 6.52 -10.41 5.83
C HIS A 59 6.45 -9.39 6.98
N PHE A 60 5.87 -9.82 8.11
CA PHE A 60 5.77 -9.05 9.35
C PHE A 60 6.58 -9.76 10.44
N GLY A 61 7.91 -9.70 10.34
CA GLY A 61 8.81 -10.49 11.20
C GLY A 61 8.74 -11.98 10.87
N LYS A 62 8.37 -12.82 11.84
CA LYS A 62 8.20 -14.28 11.69
C LYS A 62 6.76 -14.67 11.36
N LEU A 63 5.94 -13.70 10.95
CA LEU A 63 4.63 -13.90 10.33
C LEU A 63 4.71 -13.54 8.84
N THR A 64 4.03 -14.31 7.99
CA THR A 64 3.93 -14.07 6.55
C THR A 64 2.49 -14.20 6.10
N VAL A 65 1.94 -13.16 5.48
CA VAL A 65 0.65 -13.23 4.79
C VAL A 65 0.92 -13.51 3.31
N LYS A 66 0.12 -14.38 2.69
CA LYS A 66 0.23 -14.70 1.25
C LYS A 66 -1.12 -14.59 0.57
N ILE A 67 -1.12 -14.12 -0.68
CA ILE A 67 -2.24 -14.25 -1.61
C ILE A 67 -1.74 -14.99 -2.84
N TYR A 68 -2.51 -15.93 -3.36
CA TYR A 68 -2.22 -16.57 -4.63
C TYR A 68 -3.52 -17.14 -5.23
N THR A 69 -3.60 -17.19 -6.56
CA THR A 69 -4.62 -18.01 -7.24
C THR A 69 -4.35 -19.49 -6.98
N LYS A 70 -5.38 -20.33 -6.92
CA LYS A 70 -5.26 -21.78 -6.74
C LYS A 70 -6.14 -22.46 -7.78
N GLY A 71 -5.52 -22.93 -8.86
CA GLY A 71 -6.25 -23.18 -10.10
C GLY A 71 -6.73 -21.86 -10.70
N GLU A 72 -7.66 -21.95 -11.65
CA GLU A 72 -8.04 -20.81 -12.51
C GLU A 72 -9.07 -19.84 -11.88
N HIS A 73 -9.71 -20.23 -10.78
CA HIS A 73 -10.92 -19.53 -10.28
C HIS A 73 -10.89 -19.16 -8.79
N ILE A 74 -10.00 -19.75 -7.97
CA ILE A 74 -10.01 -19.55 -6.51
C ILE A 74 -8.86 -18.64 -6.10
N LEU A 75 -9.16 -17.54 -5.41
CA LEU A 75 -8.14 -16.73 -4.73
C LEU A 75 -7.97 -17.23 -3.29
N ARG A 76 -6.76 -17.68 -2.93
CA ARG A 76 -6.44 -18.16 -1.59
C ARG A 76 -5.55 -17.18 -0.85
N ILE A 77 -5.99 -16.81 0.36
CA ILE A 77 -5.28 -15.89 1.25
C ILE A 77 -4.96 -16.63 2.55
N GLU A 78 -3.70 -16.63 2.94
CA GLU A 78 -3.18 -17.42 4.06
C GLU A 78 -2.32 -16.59 5.00
N VAL A 79 -2.38 -16.89 6.29
CA VAL A 79 -1.44 -16.39 7.30
C VAL A 79 -0.58 -17.55 7.78
N ILE A 80 0.73 -17.43 7.60
CA ILE A 80 1.74 -18.39 8.02
C ILE A 80 2.51 -17.78 9.18
N VAL A 81 2.61 -18.50 10.29
CA VAL A 81 3.43 -18.09 11.45
C VAL A 81 4.58 -19.06 11.60
N HIS A 82 5.78 -18.61 11.24
CA HIS A 82 7.02 -19.37 11.39
C HIS A 82 7.41 -19.52 12.87
N ASN A 83 6.89 -18.65 13.76
CA ASN A 83 7.11 -18.76 15.20
C ASN A 83 5.95 -18.20 16.02
N THR A 84 5.19 -19.09 16.66
CA THR A 84 4.02 -18.76 17.50
C THR A 84 4.32 -17.89 18.72
N LYS A 85 5.60 -17.67 19.11
CA LYS A 85 5.94 -16.66 20.14
C LYS A 85 5.54 -15.23 19.73
N GLU A 86 5.45 -14.92 18.43
CA GLU A 86 5.02 -13.59 17.97
C GLU A 86 3.55 -13.29 18.25
N LEU A 87 2.71 -14.34 18.34
CA LEU A 87 1.29 -14.22 18.67
C LEU A 87 1.05 -13.95 20.17
N ARG A 88 2.08 -14.07 21.02
CA ARG A 88 2.07 -13.88 22.48
C ARG A 88 1.06 -14.71 23.30
N CYS A 89 0.25 -15.56 22.67
CA CYS A 89 -0.67 -16.47 23.35
C CYS A 89 0.04 -17.62 24.09
N GLY A 90 1.15 -18.14 23.55
CA GLY A 90 1.83 -19.36 24.02
C GLY A 90 1.81 -20.46 22.95
N ARG A 91 2.38 -21.63 23.26
CA ARG A 91 2.61 -22.72 22.28
C ARG A 91 1.94 -24.06 22.58
N SER A 92 1.31 -24.21 23.75
CA SER A 92 0.74 -25.51 24.17
C SER A 92 -0.54 -25.83 23.40
N LEU A 93 -0.84 -27.14 23.25
CA LEU A 93 -2.02 -27.63 22.52
C LEU A 93 -3.36 -27.03 23.01
N PRO A 94 -3.61 -26.82 24.32
CA PRO A 94 -4.83 -26.15 24.80
C PRO A 94 -4.99 -24.71 24.29
N LYS A 95 -3.92 -24.06 23.82
CA LYS A 95 -3.94 -22.71 23.25
C LYS A 95 -4.10 -22.68 21.74
N PHE A 96 -4.33 -23.82 21.10
CA PHE A 96 -4.51 -23.93 19.65
C PHE A 96 -5.70 -23.09 19.14
N SER A 97 -6.84 -23.12 19.84
CA SER A 97 -8.01 -22.29 19.52
C SER A 97 -7.67 -20.79 19.53
N ALA A 98 -6.93 -20.32 20.54
CA ALA A 98 -6.47 -18.94 20.64
C ALA A 98 -5.47 -18.56 19.52
N ILE A 99 -4.60 -19.49 19.09
CA ILE A 99 -3.72 -19.31 17.93
C ILE A 99 -4.56 -19.12 16.66
N ILE A 100 -5.55 -20.00 16.41
CA ILE A 100 -6.42 -19.93 15.23
C ILE A 100 -7.26 -18.65 15.22
N ALA A 101 -7.84 -18.26 16.36
CA ALA A 101 -8.57 -16.99 16.50
C ALA A 101 -7.67 -15.80 16.13
N ARG A 102 -6.43 -15.75 16.66
CA ARG A 102 -5.49 -14.67 16.34
C ARG A 102 -5.04 -14.67 14.88
N LEU A 103 -4.88 -15.84 14.24
CA LEU A 103 -4.60 -15.92 12.81
C LEU A 103 -5.77 -15.40 11.96
N LYS A 104 -7.02 -15.72 12.35
CA LYS A 104 -8.24 -15.22 11.70
C LYS A 104 -8.39 -13.70 11.84
N GLU A 105 -8.09 -13.14 13.01
CA GLU A 105 -8.04 -11.68 13.22
C GLU A 105 -7.05 -11.00 12.27
N ILE A 106 -5.85 -11.56 12.14
CA ILE A 106 -4.78 -11.03 11.27
C ILE A 106 -5.19 -11.10 9.80
N LEU A 107 -5.77 -12.21 9.37
CA LEU A 107 -6.32 -12.37 8.02
C LEU A 107 -7.41 -11.33 7.74
N ASN A 108 -8.34 -11.14 8.69
CA ASN A 108 -9.42 -10.17 8.57
C ASN A 108 -8.91 -8.71 8.55
N GLN A 109 -7.89 -8.37 9.36
CA GLN A 109 -7.27 -7.05 9.34
C GLN A 109 -6.61 -6.80 7.98
N PHE A 110 -5.89 -7.78 7.44
CA PHE A 110 -5.26 -7.68 6.13
C PHE A 110 -6.29 -7.49 5.00
N LEU A 111 -7.37 -8.28 4.99
CA LEU A 111 -8.48 -8.14 4.04
C LEU A 111 -9.15 -6.76 4.11
N LYS A 112 -9.34 -6.21 5.32
CA LYS A 112 -9.85 -4.85 5.51
C LYS A 112 -8.92 -3.81 4.88
N VAL A 113 -7.61 -3.91 5.10
CA VAL A 113 -6.61 -3.00 4.51
C VAL A 113 -6.61 -3.07 2.99
N LEU A 114 -6.62 -4.28 2.39
CA LEU A 114 -6.74 -4.44 0.95
C LEU A 114 -8.00 -3.75 0.41
N ARG A 115 -9.17 -4.00 1.01
CA ARG A 115 -10.44 -3.40 0.59
C ARG A 115 -10.44 -1.87 0.73
N CYS A 116 -9.76 -1.31 1.73
CA CYS A 116 -9.63 0.14 1.89
C CYS A 116 -8.78 0.78 0.79
N ILE A 117 -7.72 0.10 0.34
CA ILE A 117 -6.86 0.62 -0.74
C ILE A 117 -7.56 0.44 -2.10
N ASP A 118 -8.25 -0.68 -2.31
CA ASP A 118 -8.93 -1.02 -3.55
C ASP A 118 -10.20 -0.18 -3.81
N ILE A 119 -11.03 0.02 -2.77
CA ILE A 119 -12.23 0.88 -2.80
C ILE A 119 -11.89 2.22 -2.13
N SER A 120 -10.83 2.86 -2.62
CA SER A 120 -10.38 4.16 -2.11
C SER A 120 -11.17 5.30 -2.76
N ALA A 121 -11.71 6.19 -1.93
CA ALA A 121 -12.48 7.36 -2.35
C ALA A 121 -12.19 8.54 -1.42
N ILE A 122 -12.37 9.76 -1.91
CA ILE A 122 -12.24 11.00 -1.14
C ILE A 122 -13.32 12.01 -1.56
N ALA A 123 -13.92 12.68 -0.59
CA ALA A 123 -14.89 13.75 -0.84
C ALA A 123 -14.20 15.09 -1.14
N GLY A 124 -14.79 15.93 -2.01
CA GLY A 124 -14.17 17.17 -2.49
C GLY A 124 -13.63 18.09 -1.39
N HIS A 125 -14.43 18.37 -0.36
CA HIS A 125 -14.03 19.23 0.78
C HIS A 125 -12.75 18.75 1.49
N ARG A 126 -12.44 17.46 1.46
CA ARG A 126 -11.22 16.91 2.08
C ARG A 126 -9.97 17.38 1.34
N LEU A 127 -10.04 17.71 0.04
CA LEU A 127 -8.91 18.24 -0.72
C LEU A 127 -8.41 19.56 -0.10
N ASP A 128 -9.33 20.43 0.29
CA ASP A 128 -9.03 21.73 0.91
C ASP A 128 -8.69 21.60 2.40
N GLU A 129 -9.43 20.75 3.13
CA GLU A 129 -9.17 20.51 4.55
C GLU A 129 -7.77 19.93 4.81
N TRP A 130 -7.26 19.04 3.96
CA TRP A 130 -6.06 18.26 4.28
C TRP A 130 -4.78 19.11 4.43
N PRO A 131 -4.46 20.05 3.52
CA PRO A 131 -3.35 20.99 3.69
C PRO A 131 -3.48 21.93 4.89
N THR A 132 -4.71 22.23 5.35
CA THR A 132 -4.91 23.07 6.54
C THR A 132 -4.51 22.37 7.83
N TYR A 133 -4.28 23.15 8.88
CA TYR A 133 -3.93 22.64 10.20
C TYR A 133 -5.03 21.74 10.80
N SER A 134 -4.69 21.02 11.85
CA SER A 134 -5.61 20.19 12.64
C SER A 134 -5.31 20.31 14.14
N ARG A 135 -6.10 19.66 14.99
CA ARG A 135 -5.83 19.55 16.43
C ARG A 135 -5.70 18.08 16.83
N VAL A 136 -4.78 17.77 17.74
CA VAL A 136 -4.63 16.46 18.38
C VAL A 136 -4.61 16.68 19.89
N GLY A 137 -5.76 16.42 20.53
CA GLY A 137 -6.03 16.96 21.85
C GLY A 137 -5.92 18.49 21.82
N GLN A 138 -5.24 19.07 22.81
CA GLN A 138 -5.03 20.52 22.88
C GLN A 138 -3.92 21.05 21.94
N THR A 139 -3.11 20.20 21.29
CA THR A 139 -2.05 20.70 20.39
C THR A 139 -2.60 20.98 18.99
N ARG A 140 -2.35 22.18 18.46
CA ARG A 140 -2.45 22.47 17.02
C ARG A 140 -1.31 21.77 16.26
N VAL A 141 -1.61 21.20 15.10
CA VAL A 141 -0.68 20.41 14.28
C VAL A 141 -0.81 20.86 12.82
N GLY A 142 0.29 20.90 12.07
CA GLY A 142 0.26 21.26 10.65
C GLY A 142 -0.55 20.28 9.79
N GLY A 143 -0.95 20.71 8.60
CA GLY A 143 -1.69 19.88 7.65
C GLY A 143 -0.86 18.80 6.95
N VAL A 144 -1.57 17.99 6.18
CA VAL A 144 -1.05 16.88 5.37
C VAL A 144 -1.18 17.29 3.90
N ASP A 145 -0.06 17.70 3.31
CA ASP A 145 0.02 18.17 1.93
C ASP A 145 0.68 17.11 1.05
N VAL A 146 -0.12 16.48 0.18
CA VAL A 146 0.30 15.39 -0.71
C VAL A 146 1.19 15.84 -1.87
N ASN A 147 1.41 17.14 -2.07
CA ASN A 147 2.34 17.62 -3.09
C ASN A 147 3.80 17.53 -2.62
N LYS A 148 4.04 17.57 -1.31
CA LYS A 148 5.39 17.48 -0.74
C LYS A 148 5.93 16.04 -0.86
N PRO A 149 7.09 15.82 -1.50
CA PRO A 149 7.67 14.48 -1.69
C PRO A 149 7.81 13.67 -0.40
N ARG A 150 8.27 14.30 0.69
CA ARG A 150 8.33 13.70 2.03
C ARG A 150 6.97 13.15 2.47
N MET A 151 5.88 13.91 2.28
CA MET A 151 4.57 13.48 2.75
C MET A 151 4.04 12.31 1.91
N ARG A 152 4.27 12.30 0.58
CA ARG A 152 3.95 11.13 -0.27
C ARG A 152 4.66 9.87 0.23
N ALA A 153 5.96 9.94 0.52
CA ALA A 153 6.71 8.81 1.08
C ALA A 153 6.23 8.38 2.48
N VAL A 154 5.80 9.32 3.33
CA VAL A 154 5.16 9.01 4.62
C VAL A 154 3.84 8.27 4.43
N ILE A 155 3.02 8.70 3.47
CA ILE A 155 1.74 8.06 3.15
C ILE A 155 1.96 6.63 2.65
N GLU A 156 2.82 6.47 1.66
CA GLU A 156 3.21 5.17 1.09
C GLU A 156 3.78 4.25 2.17
N ALA A 157 4.61 4.77 3.07
CA ALA A 157 5.11 4.01 4.21
C ALA A 157 4.00 3.59 5.21
N VAL A 158 3.02 4.46 5.48
CA VAL A 158 1.87 4.15 6.35
C VAL A 158 0.95 3.11 5.69
N MET A 159 0.69 3.22 4.38
CA MET A 159 -0.04 2.20 3.62
C MET A 159 0.71 0.85 3.67
N GLY A 160 2.04 0.88 3.51
CA GLY A 160 2.92 -0.28 3.65
C GLY A 160 2.83 -1.00 4.99
N LEU A 161 2.67 -0.22 6.06
CA LEU A 161 2.62 -0.72 7.45
C LEU A 161 1.19 -0.97 7.96
N ALA A 162 0.14 -0.53 7.24
CA ALA A 162 -1.27 -0.63 7.62
C ALA A 162 -1.71 -2.08 7.92
N ALA A 163 -1.21 -3.02 7.13
CA ALA A 163 -1.47 -4.45 7.25
C ALA A 163 -0.78 -5.13 8.45
N SER A 164 0.03 -4.41 9.23
CA SER A 164 0.79 -4.97 10.34
C SER A 164 -0.13 -5.49 11.48
N PRO A 165 -0.03 -6.79 11.85
CA PRO A 165 -0.83 -7.45 12.91
C PRO A 165 -0.85 -6.82 14.31
N ARG A 166 0.06 -5.88 14.56
CA ARG A 166 0.26 -5.21 15.86
C ARG A 166 0.39 -3.69 15.69
N GLY A 167 -0.06 -3.16 14.56
CA GLY A 167 0.26 -1.80 14.12
C GLY A 167 1.77 -1.61 13.92
N PHE A 168 2.22 -0.36 13.92
CA PHE A 168 3.62 0.03 13.68
C PHE A 168 4.04 1.22 14.56
N SER A 169 5.33 1.43 14.72
CA SER A 169 5.96 2.46 15.56
C SER A 169 6.58 3.58 14.71
N CYS A 170 6.93 4.70 15.34
CA CYS A 170 7.64 5.79 14.67
C CYS A 170 8.98 5.34 14.07
N ALA A 171 9.67 4.38 14.70
CA ALA A 171 10.93 3.83 14.21
C ALA A 171 10.73 2.93 12.97
N GLU A 172 9.74 2.03 13.00
CA GLU A 172 9.38 1.21 11.83
C GLU A 172 8.93 2.12 10.65
N LEU A 173 8.19 3.20 10.93
CA LEU A 173 7.85 4.20 9.92
C LEU A 173 9.09 4.94 9.39
N ALA A 174 10.01 5.39 10.25
CA ALA A 174 11.21 6.09 9.83
C ALA A 174 12.08 5.24 8.90
N VAL A 175 12.30 3.96 9.25
CA VAL A 175 12.99 3.00 8.40
C VAL A 175 12.29 2.85 7.04
N GLN A 176 10.96 2.73 7.03
CA GLN A 176 10.20 2.57 5.78
C GLN A 176 10.23 3.81 4.89
N VAL A 177 10.11 5.02 5.47
CA VAL A 177 10.22 6.28 4.72
C VAL A 177 11.62 6.41 4.11
N ARG A 178 12.68 6.23 4.91
CA ARG A 178 14.07 6.29 4.41
C ARG A 178 14.34 5.33 3.26
N ARG A 179 13.77 4.12 3.32
CA ARG A 179 13.88 3.12 2.25
C ARG A 179 13.18 3.56 0.96
N LEU A 180 12.07 4.29 1.05
CA LEU A 180 11.33 4.82 -0.11
C LEU A 180 11.99 6.07 -0.71
N THR A 181 12.62 6.92 0.13
CA THR A 181 13.24 8.18 -0.29
C THR A 181 14.74 8.07 -0.59
N GLY A 182 15.41 6.99 -0.17
CA GLY A 182 16.86 6.82 -0.26
C GLY A 182 17.67 7.67 0.75
N THR A 183 17.01 8.31 1.72
CA THR A 183 17.61 9.31 2.63
C THR A 183 18.25 8.68 3.87
N SER A 184 19.30 9.31 4.42
CA SER A 184 20.00 8.85 5.62
C SER A 184 19.17 8.96 6.92
N GLU A 185 19.68 8.37 8.02
CA GLU A 185 19.05 8.46 9.35
C GLU A 185 18.99 9.91 9.88
N GLY A 186 20.00 10.74 9.61
CA GLY A 186 19.99 12.16 10.00
C GLY A 186 18.93 12.99 9.26
N GLU A 187 18.60 12.62 8.02
CA GLU A 187 17.59 13.29 7.21
C GLU A 187 16.16 12.90 7.57
N TYR A 188 15.91 11.66 8.01
CA TYR A 188 14.58 11.24 8.44
C TYR A 188 14.63 10.31 9.65
N ASP A 189 14.54 10.91 10.83
CA ASP A 189 14.63 10.24 12.12
C ASP A 189 13.24 9.87 12.70
N SER A 190 13.26 9.17 13.84
CA SER A 190 12.04 8.80 14.58
C SER A 190 11.25 10.01 15.10
N ARG A 191 11.89 11.17 15.35
CA ARG A 191 11.18 12.40 15.76
C ARG A 191 10.39 12.99 14.59
N ARG A 192 10.99 13.08 13.40
CA ARG A 192 10.30 13.48 12.15
C ARG A 192 9.12 12.56 11.86
N ALA A 193 9.31 11.24 11.98
CA ALA A 193 8.24 10.25 11.86
C ALA A 193 7.11 10.42 12.90
N SER A 194 7.46 10.71 14.16
CA SER A 194 6.48 10.97 15.23
C SER A 194 5.65 12.24 14.94
N TYR A 195 6.27 13.30 14.43
CA TYR A 195 5.57 14.53 14.08
C TYR A 195 4.63 14.34 12.88
N ASP A 196 5.08 13.66 11.81
CA ASP A 196 4.21 13.40 10.66
C ASP A 196 3.08 12.40 11.01
N LEU A 197 3.31 11.43 11.90
CA LEU A 197 2.22 10.64 12.49
C LEU A 197 1.24 11.49 13.30
N LYS A 198 1.71 12.51 14.02
CA LYS A 198 0.82 13.45 14.72
C LYS A 198 -0.06 14.23 13.74
N LYS A 199 0.43 14.60 12.55
CA LYS A 199 -0.41 15.20 11.48
C LYS A 199 -1.47 14.22 10.99
N LEU A 200 -1.06 13.00 10.66
CA LEU A 200 -1.97 11.95 10.18
C LEU A 200 -3.04 11.57 11.22
N ARG A 201 -2.73 11.64 12.53
CA ARG A 201 -3.71 11.54 13.61
C ARG A 201 -4.73 12.68 13.56
N GLY A 202 -4.27 13.92 13.38
CA GLY A 202 -5.13 15.11 13.28
C GLY A 202 -6.06 15.11 12.06
N LYS A 203 -5.81 14.25 11.06
CA LYS A 203 -6.69 14.02 9.90
C LYS A 203 -7.43 12.67 9.94
N ASN A 204 -7.42 11.96 11.07
CA ASN A 204 -8.06 10.65 11.28
C ASN A 204 -7.59 9.53 10.32
N VAL A 205 -6.33 9.56 9.90
CA VAL A 205 -5.70 8.50 9.07
C VAL A 205 -5.14 7.37 9.92
N VAL A 206 -4.58 7.71 11.09
CA VAL A 206 -4.00 6.75 12.03
C VAL A 206 -4.41 7.08 13.46
N ARG A 207 -4.44 6.08 14.33
CA ARG A 207 -4.62 6.24 15.78
C ARG A 207 -3.59 5.45 16.56
N GLN A 208 -3.36 5.88 17.80
CA GLN A 208 -2.47 5.19 18.74
C GLN A 208 -3.22 4.00 19.37
N ILE A 209 -2.59 2.84 19.42
CA ILE A 209 -3.18 1.62 19.98
C ILE A 209 -3.08 1.70 21.50
N ALA A 210 -4.19 2.09 22.14
CA ALA A 210 -4.32 2.23 23.60
C ALA A 210 -3.13 3.00 24.22
N LYS A 211 -2.57 2.51 25.34
CA LYS A 211 -1.40 3.11 26.03
C LYS A 211 -0.05 2.70 25.40
N SER A 212 -0.02 2.12 24.20
CA SER A 212 1.23 1.65 23.56
C SER A 212 1.91 2.72 22.71
N ARG A 213 3.18 2.47 22.32
CA ARG A 213 3.92 3.29 21.33
C ARG A 213 3.70 2.83 19.87
N ARG A 214 2.58 2.14 19.59
CA ARG A 214 2.23 1.63 18.26
C ARG A 214 0.95 2.29 17.74
N TYR A 215 0.84 2.35 16.43
CA TYR A 215 -0.21 3.01 15.66
C TYR A 215 -0.85 2.02 14.70
N GLU A 216 -2.14 2.18 14.46
CA GLU A 216 -2.89 1.49 13.41
C GLU A 216 -3.58 2.52 12.51
N THR A 217 -3.86 2.12 11.28
CA THR A 217 -4.66 2.92 10.34
C THR A 217 -6.14 2.88 10.71
N ILE A 218 -6.82 4.00 10.49
CA ILE A 218 -8.28 4.08 10.54
C ILE A 218 -8.79 3.78 9.12
N PRO A 219 -9.78 2.89 8.92
CA PRO A 219 -10.23 2.48 7.59
C PRO A 219 -10.59 3.63 6.65
N GLN A 220 -11.42 4.58 7.09
CA GLN A 220 -11.83 5.73 6.29
C GLN A 220 -10.65 6.62 5.89
N GLY A 221 -9.82 7.04 6.85
CA GLY A 221 -8.66 7.87 6.54
C GLY A 221 -7.61 7.16 5.68
N LEU A 222 -7.55 5.82 5.72
CA LEU A 222 -6.76 5.02 4.79
C LEU A 222 -7.35 4.99 3.37
N GLN A 223 -8.68 4.93 3.22
CA GLN A 223 -9.36 5.06 1.92
C GLN A 223 -9.08 6.44 1.30
N GLU A 224 -9.26 7.51 2.08
CA GLU A 224 -9.06 8.90 1.62
C GLU A 224 -7.60 9.15 1.21
N ILE A 225 -6.63 8.63 1.99
CA ILE A 225 -5.21 8.85 1.68
C ILE A 225 -4.72 8.04 0.48
N ALA A 226 -5.25 6.83 0.32
CA ALA A 226 -5.02 6.01 -0.87
C ALA A 226 -5.60 6.70 -2.10
N ALA A 227 -6.83 7.23 -2.01
CA ALA A 227 -7.49 7.94 -3.10
C ALA A 227 -6.70 9.17 -3.54
N LEU A 228 -6.26 10.01 -2.59
CA LEU A 228 -5.40 11.17 -2.88
C LEU A 228 -4.13 10.79 -3.66
N LEU A 229 -3.43 9.75 -3.19
CA LEU A 229 -2.16 9.35 -3.78
C LEU A 229 -2.34 8.70 -5.16
N VAL A 230 -3.39 7.89 -5.34
CA VAL A 230 -3.78 7.29 -6.62
C VAL A 230 -4.22 8.37 -7.61
N LEU A 231 -5.15 9.26 -7.24
CA LEU A 231 -5.59 10.38 -8.10
C LEU A 231 -4.40 11.22 -8.54
N ARG A 232 -3.49 11.56 -7.63
CA ARG A 232 -2.30 12.36 -7.95
C ARG A 232 -1.36 11.67 -8.94
N GLU A 233 -0.91 10.45 -8.64
CA GLU A 233 0.17 9.79 -9.40
C GLU A 233 -0.33 9.00 -10.62
N LYS A 234 -1.59 8.54 -10.63
CA LYS A 234 -2.19 7.71 -11.70
C LYS A 234 -3.27 8.42 -12.52
N VAL A 235 -3.77 9.60 -12.13
CA VAL A 235 -4.76 10.35 -12.94
C VAL A 235 -4.24 11.74 -13.29
N ILE A 236 -4.10 12.63 -12.31
CA ILE A 236 -3.73 14.04 -12.51
C ILE A 236 -2.39 14.17 -13.23
N LYS A 237 -1.33 13.53 -12.70
CA LYS A 237 0.01 13.65 -13.29
C LYS A 237 0.09 13.09 -14.72
N PRO A 238 -0.40 11.87 -15.05
CA PRO A 238 -0.45 11.39 -16.43
C PRO A 238 -1.25 12.29 -17.38
N VAL A 239 -2.47 12.71 -16.98
CA VAL A 239 -3.32 13.60 -17.79
C VAL A 239 -2.59 14.91 -18.10
N LEU A 240 -1.98 15.56 -17.10
CA LEU A 240 -1.23 16.81 -17.29
C LEU A 240 0.05 16.61 -18.11
N THR A 241 0.74 15.47 -17.97
CA THR A 241 1.96 15.17 -18.74
C THR A 241 1.66 15.09 -20.24
N GLY A 242 0.57 14.41 -20.62
CA GLY A 242 0.15 14.35 -22.01
C GLY A 242 -0.49 15.66 -22.53
N ALA A 243 -1.07 16.49 -21.66
CA ALA A 243 -1.60 17.80 -22.05
C ALA A 243 -0.48 18.83 -22.32
N GLY A 244 0.60 18.82 -21.51
CA GLY A 244 1.76 19.69 -21.69
C GLY A 244 2.69 19.28 -22.84
N GLN A 245 2.54 18.07 -23.38
CA GLN A 245 3.28 17.60 -24.55
C GLN A 245 2.39 17.61 -25.79
N ILE A 246 2.52 18.65 -26.61
CA ILE A 246 2.03 18.63 -27.99
C ILE A 246 2.77 17.50 -28.72
N ARG A 247 2.15 16.31 -28.84
CA ARG A 247 2.73 15.14 -29.51
C ARG A 247 2.98 15.46 -30.99
N ARG A 248 4.18 15.93 -31.33
CA ARG A 248 4.66 16.20 -32.70
C ARG A 248 5.11 14.93 -33.48
N GLY A 249 4.88 13.74 -32.91
CA GLY A 249 5.35 12.46 -33.46
C GLY A 249 4.24 11.59 -34.05
N ARG A 250 4.62 10.59 -34.86
CA ARG A 250 3.71 9.60 -35.44
C ARG A 250 2.98 8.83 -34.34
N LYS A 251 1.65 8.72 -34.43
CA LYS A 251 0.85 7.88 -33.51
C LYS A 251 1.35 6.42 -33.55
N PRO A 252 1.44 5.72 -32.41
CA PRO A 252 1.74 4.29 -32.39
C PRO A 252 0.67 3.51 -33.16
N LYS A 253 1.05 2.39 -33.81
CA LYS A 253 0.12 1.55 -34.58
C LYS A 253 -0.95 0.91 -33.70
N GLU A 254 -0.57 0.50 -32.50
CA GLU A 254 -1.44 -0.07 -31.47
C GLU A 254 -1.26 0.78 -30.20
N PRO A 255 -2.23 1.63 -29.83
CA PRO A 255 -2.18 2.39 -28.58
C PRO A 255 -2.56 1.50 -27.38
N ASP A 256 -1.86 1.66 -26.27
CA ASP A 256 -2.27 1.04 -25.00
C ASP A 256 -3.66 1.58 -24.60
N PRO A 257 -4.62 0.72 -24.16
CA PRO A 257 -5.95 1.17 -23.74
C PRO A 257 -5.93 2.27 -22.67
N ILE A 258 -4.96 2.28 -21.77
CA ILE A 258 -4.79 3.30 -20.73
C ILE A 258 -4.43 4.66 -21.37
N ASP A 259 -3.57 4.65 -22.39
CA ASP A 259 -3.18 5.84 -23.14
C ASP A 259 -4.35 6.43 -23.94
N VAL A 260 -5.27 5.60 -24.43
CA VAL A 260 -6.52 6.03 -25.08
C VAL A 260 -7.42 6.75 -24.05
N HIS A 261 -7.61 6.17 -22.87
CA HIS A 261 -8.42 6.79 -21.82
C HIS A 261 -7.86 8.12 -21.32
N TYR A 262 -6.53 8.27 -21.16
CA TYR A 262 -5.94 9.58 -20.82
C TYR A 262 -6.16 10.62 -21.93
N GLN A 263 -6.10 10.22 -23.21
CA GLN A 263 -6.38 11.13 -24.33
C GLN A 263 -7.86 11.57 -24.35
N MET A 264 -8.79 10.65 -24.10
CA MET A 264 -10.22 10.97 -23.96
C MET A 264 -10.46 11.94 -22.80
N LEU A 265 -9.88 11.68 -21.63
CA LEU A 265 -9.96 12.58 -20.47
C LEU A 265 -9.40 13.99 -20.77
N GLN A 266 -8.34 14.11 -21.57
CA GLN A 266 -7.80 15.41 -22.00
C GLN A 266 -8.73 16.14 -22.98
N VAL A 267 -9.44 15.42 -23.86
CA VAL A 267 -10.45 15.99 -24.75
C VAL A 267 -11.62 16.51 -23.93
N GLU A 268 -12.22 15.66 -23.08
CA GLU A 268 -13.37 16.07 -22.27
C GLU A 268 -13.04 17.15 -21.24
N MET A 269 -11.83 17.16 -20.68
CA MET A 269 -11.37 18.25 -19.82
C MET A 269 -11.26 19.59 -20.57
N ARG A 270 -10.84 19.58 -21.86
CA ARG A 270 -10.86 20.80 -22.70
C ARG A 270 -12.28 21.23 -23.05
N ASN A 271 -13.15 20.29 -23.43
CA ASN A 271 -14.57 20.57 -23.69
C ASN A 271 -15.22 21.22 -22.45
N LEU A 272 -14.97 20.65 -21.27
CA LEU A 272 -15.42 21.21 -19.99
C LEU A 272 -14.87 22.63 -19.76
N PHE A 273 -13.57 22.87 -19.99
CA PHE A 273 -12.97 24.21 -19.84
C PHE A 273 -13.58 25.26 -20.79
N GLN A 274 -14.01 24.88 -21.99
CA GLN A 274 -14.76 25.77 -22.88
C GLN A 274 -16.16 26.07 -22.32
N VAL A 275 -16.88 25.05 -21.87
CA VAL A 275 -18.24 25.20 -21.28
C VAL A 275 -18.25 26.07 -20.02
N ILE A 276 -17.21 25.98 -19.17
CA ILE A 276 -17.10 26.79 -17.94
C ILE A 276 -16.27 28.08 -18.11
N GLY A 277 -15.92 28.46 -19.35
CA GLY A 277 -15.25 29.72 -19.66
C GLY A 277 -13.81 29.87 -19.15
N ILE A 278 -13.12 28.75 -18.85
CA ILE A 278 -11.71 28.75 -18.41
C ILE A 278 -10.74 28.72 -19.60
N ALA A 279 -11.17 28.17 -20.74
CA ALA A 279 -10.40 28.17 -21.98
C ALA A 279 -11.13 28.97 -23.06
N ALA A 280 -10.61 30.17 -23.33
CA ALA A 280 -10.80 30.91 -24.57
C ALA A 280 -9.61 30.61 -25.52
#